data_AF-A0ABD2TCG2-F1
#
_entry.id   AF-A0ABD2TCG2-F1
#
_cell.length_a   1.000
_cell.length_b   1.000
_cell.length_c   1.000
_cell.angle_alpha   90.00
_cell.angle_beta   90.00
_cell.angle_gamma   90.00
#
_symmetry.space_group_name_H-M   'P 1'
#
loop_
_entity.id
_entity.type
_entity.pdbx_description
1 polymer ?
#
loop_
_entity_poly.entity_id
_entity_poly.type
_entity_poly.pdbx_seq_one_letter_code
_entity_poly.pdbx_strand_id
1 'polypeptide(L)'
;THPMEKEQSEENESNNTRPCLSMLPEGCIAEIFAFTSPPDVCRFSLISTSLHSAADSDSVWAKFLPSDYPSIIAKSPTPIPNFRSLKDVYVYLSDHPILIDEGRKTFSLDKWTGKKCYFLGARDLNITWGDTPEYWEWTSVPESRFPEVAQLKFVRWLQIWGTIRAGILSPLTSYTAYFVYKLGDDSYGFDTRHMEVSVGISGVESANVRIAFLHLNPQFIPVDMYTSPYTPPSPYIGYCWVGPGWPGIDYDPPEDVDWDHHPSNLKLDKPVPKLRDDGWFELELGNFFTENEDDCIELRMEDVKTGCTKQGLIVEGIEIRPTIA
;
A
#
# COMPACT_ATOMS: atom_id res chain seq x y z
N THR A 1 -4.27 57.10 73.63
CA THR A 1 -5.17 55.93 73.57
C THR A 1 -6.16 56.12 72.44
N HIS A 2 -5.78 55.66 71.24
CA HIS A 2 -6.63 55.42 70.07
C HIS A 2 -5.93 54.31 69.26
N PRO A 3 -6.68 53.44 68.56
CA PRO A 3 -6.31 52.04 68.39
C PRO A 3 -5.59 51.72 67.07
N MET A 4 -4.90 50.59 67.10
CA MET A 4 -4.34 49.87 65.95
C MET A 4 -5.39 49.63 64.86
N GLU A 5 -5.14 50.15 63.66
CA GLU A 5 -5.73 49.60 62.44
C GLU A 5 -4.99 48.29 62.12
N LYS A 6 -5.69 47.18 62.33
CA LYS A 6 -5.36 45.90 61.69
C LYS A 6 -5.90 45.99 60.26
N GLU A 7 -5.02 46.19 59.29
CA GLU A 7 -5.31 45.81 57.91
C GLU A 7 -5.50 44.29 57.89
N GLN A 8 -6.76 43.85 57.77
CA GLN A 8 -7.09 42.52 57.30
C GLN A 8 -6.84 42.51 55.79
N SER A 9 -5.69 41.97 55.38
CA SER A 9 -5.51 41.46 54.04
C SER A 9 -6.39 40.20 53.92
N GLU A 10 -7.63 40.39 53.48
CA GLU A 10 -8.42 39.31 52.87
C GLU A 10 -7.68 38.89 51.59
N GLU A 11 -6.79 37.91 51.71
CA GLU A 11 -6.33 37.12 50.59
C GLU A 11 -7.56 36.38 50.04
N ASN A 12 -8.19 36.98 49.04
CA ASN A 12 -9.03 36.28 48.08
C ASN A 12 -8.14 35.24 47.39
N GLU A 13 -8.03 34.05 47.96
CA GLU A 13 -7.68 32.83 47.22
C GLU A 13 -8.82 32.56 46.22
N SER A 14 -8.82 33.32 45.12
CA SER A 14 -9.50 32.90 43.91
C SER A 14 -8.86 31.57 43.53
N ASN A 15 -9.59 30.47 43.74
CA ASN A 15 -9.25 29.16 43.22
C ASN A 15 -8.97 29.28 41.72
N ASN A 16 -7.70 29.50 41.37
CA ASN A 16 -7.24 29.64 40.00
C ASN A 16 -7.09 28.22 39.42
N THR A 17 -8.19 27.47 39.47
CA THR A 17 -8.29 26.14 38.89
C THR A 17 -8.33 26.38 37.38
N ARG A 18 -7.16 26.29 36.74
CA ARG A 18 -7.06 26.42 35.29
C ARG A 18 -8.08 25.44 34.67
N PRO A 19 -8.96 25.89 33.76
CA PRO A 19 -9.92 25.01 33.13
C PRO A 19 -9.16 23.88 32.43
N CYS A 20 -9.43 22.65 32.85
CA CYS A 20 -8.80 21.45 32.33
C CYS A 20 -9.84 20.65 31.53
N LEU A 21 -9.41 20.04 30.41
CA LEU A 21 -10.27 19.25 29.54
C LEU A 21 -11.04 18.15 30.30
N SER A 22 -10.40 17.56 31.31
CA SER A 22 -10.97 16.49 32.15
C SER A 22 -12.11 16.96 33.08
N MET A 23 -12.33 18.28 33.20
CA MET A 23 -13.42 18.89 33.97
C MET A 23 -14.67 19.14 33.13
N LEU A 24 -14.62 18.93 31.81
CA LEU A 24 -15.79 19.02 30.94
C LEU A 24 -16.71 17.80 31.15
N PRO A 25 -18.02 17.93 30.88
CA PRO A 25 -18.91 16.77 30.80
C PRO A 25 -18.43 15.76 29.75
N GLU A 26 -18.63 14.48 30.02
CA GLU A 26 -18.19 13.38 29.16
C GLU A 26 -18.66 13.53 27.71
N GLY A 27 -19.91 13.93 27.48
CA GLY A 27 -20.44 14.17 26.15
C GLY A 27 -19.72 15.29 25.38
N CYS A 28 -19.26 16.34 26.07
CA CYS A 28 -18.47 17.41 25.45
C CYS A 28 -17.07 16.91 25.07
N ILE A 29 -16.45 16.09 25.93
CA ILE A 29 -15.14 15.47 25.64
C ILE A 29 -15.27 14.52 24.45
N ALA A 30 -16.32 13.69 24.41
CA ALA A 30 -16.59 12.76 23.32
C ALA A 30 -16.80 13.51 21.99
N GLU A 31 -17.53 14.62 21.99
CA GLU A 31 -17.68 15.45 20.79
C GLU A 31 -16.34 16.02 20.32
N ILE A 32 -15.48 16.48 21.24
CA ILE A 32 -14.13 16.94 20.89
C ILE A 32 -13.31 15.79 20.28
N PHE A 33 -13.31 14.61 20.91
CA PHE A 33 -12.59 13.43 20.43
C PHE A 33 -13.05 12.97 19.06
N ALA A 34 -14.34 13.08 18.74
CA ALA A 34 -14.89 12.77 17.41
C ALA A 34 -14.27 13.61 16.27
N PHE A 35 -13.65 14.75 16.57
CA PHE A 35 -12.92 15.59 15.60
C PHE A 35 -11.39 15.42 15.65
N THR A 36 -10.88 14.49 16.48
CA THR A 36 -9.45 14.14 16.53
C THR A 36 -9.16 12.85 15.76
N SER A 37 -7.91 12.41 15.73
CA SER A 37 -7.57 11.10 15.15
C SER A 37 -7.84 9.96 16.14
N PRO A 38 -8.22 8.75 15.69
CA PRO A 38 -8.34 7.58 16.57
C PRO A 38 -7.12 7.31 17.47
N PRO A 39 -5.86 7.44 16.98
CA PRO A 39 -4.67 7.36 17.81
C PRO A 39 -4.63 8.40 18.94
N ASP A 40 -5.06 9.63 18.68
CA ASP A 40 -5.07 10.69 19.69
C ASP A 40 -6.13 10.39 20.75
N VAL A 41 -7.32 9.94 20.37
CA VAL A 41 -8.35 9.46 21.31
C VAL A 41 -7.78 8.39 22.23
N CYS A 42 -7.09 7.39 21.67
CA CYS A 42 -6.42 6.36 22.46
C CYS A 42 -5.35 6.93 23.40
N ARG A 43 -4.56 7.92 22.98
CA ARG A 43 -3.57 8.58 23.85
C ARG A 43 -4.23 9.38 24.98
N PHE A 44 -5.30 10.14 24.69
CA PHE A 44 -6.03 10.90 25.69
C PHE A 44 -6.71 10.00 26.73
N SER A 45 -7.14 8.80 26.34
CA SER A 45 -7.76 7.82 27.24
C SER A 45 -6.85 7.43 28.43
N LEU A 46 -5.53 7.55 28.27
CA LEU A 46 -4.54 7.16 29.28
C LEU A 46 -4.29 8.24 30.35
N ILE A 47 -4.84 9.45 30.19
CA ILE A 47 -4.49 10.60 31.02
C ILE A 47 -5.37 10.70 32.27
N SER A 48 -6.68 10.45 32.15
CA SER A 48 -7.61 10.46 33.28
C SER A 48 -8.79 9.53 33.05
N THR A 49 -9.50 9.17 34.12
CA THR A 49 -10.71 8.33 34.05
C THR A 49 -11.85 8.99 33.28
N SER A 50 -12.01 10.32 33.38
CA SER A 50 -13.02 11.06 32.62
C SER A 50 -12.74 11.04 31.11
N LEU A 51 -11.48 11.21 30.72
CA LEU A 51 -11.06 11.11 29.32
C LEU A 51 -11.16 9.67 28.81
N HIS A 52 -10.81 8.68 29.64
CA HIS A 52 -10.99 7.26 29.32
C HIS A 52 -12.45 6.93 28.99
N SER A 53 -13.39 7.32 29.85
CA SER A 53 -14.82 7.06 29.64
C SER A 53 -15.31 7.68 28.33
N ALA A 54 -14.97 8.95 28.09
CA ALA A 54 -15.34 9.64 26.85
C ALA A 54 -14.70 9.00 25.60
N ALA A 55 -13.46 8.55 25.70
CA ALA A 55 -12.73 7.88 24.61
C ALA A 55 -13.32 6.53 24.22
N ASP A 56 -13.97 5.83 25.15
CA ASP A 56 -14.63 4.54 24.91
C ASP A 56 -16.09 4.69 24.43
N SER A 57 -16.61 5.91 24.34
CA SER A 57 -17.98 6.15 23.87
C SER A 57 -18.16 5.81 22.39
N ASP A 58 -19.20 5.03 22.07
CA ASP A 58 -19.58 4.70 20.70
C ASP A 58 -19.88 5.94 19.85
N SER A 59 -20.29 7.06 20.45
CA SER A 59 -20.49 8.33 19.72
C SER A 59 -19.21 8.83 19.05
N VAL A 60 -18.04 8.54 19.63
CA VAL A 60 -16.73 8.87 19.07
C VAL A 60 -16.42 7.95 17.89
N TRP A 61 -16.47 6.63 18.13
CA TRP A 61 -16.07 5.62 17.13
C TRP A 61 -17.04 5.55 15.94
N ALA A 62 -18.31 5.93 16.13
CA ALA A 62 -19.27 6.11 15.03
C ALA A 62 -18.82 7.16 13.99
N LYS A 63 -17.94 8.11 14.35
CA LYS A 63 -17.40 9.12 13.43
C LYS A 63 -16.17 8.63 12.66
N PHE A 64 -15.44 7.66 13.22
CA PHE A 64 -14.26 7.06 12.57
C PHE A 64 -14.61 5.88 11.67
N LEU A 65 -15.76 5.23 11.92
CA LEU A 65 -16.26 4.16 11.08
C LEU A 65 -16.96 4.72 9.82
N PRO A 66 -16.68 4.18 8.63
CA PRO A 66 -17.46 4.50 7.44
C PRO A 66 -18.93 4.11 7.63
N SER A 67 -19.87 4.99 7.31
CA SER A 67 -21.31 4.74 7.56
C SER A 67 -21.86 3.47 6.88
N ASP A 68 -21.24 3.04 5.79
CA ASP A 68 -21.59 1.86 5.02
C ASP A 68 -20.85 0.58 5.44
N TYR A 69 -20.00 0.62 6.48
CA TYR A 69 -19.31 -0.57 7.00
C TYR A 69 -20.25 -1.76 7.25
N PRO A 70 -21.49 -1.61 7.78
CA PRO A 70 -22.37 -2.75 8.05
C PRO A 70 -22.74 -3.48 6.75
N SER A 71 -22.87 -2.74 5.65
CA SER A 71 -23.18 -3.31 4.34
C SER A 71 -21.96 -3.99 3.69
N ILE A 72 -20.75 -3.53 4.01
CA ILE A 72 -19.50 -4.13 3.52
C ILE A 72 -19.25 -5.45 4.25
N ILE A 73 -19.36 -5.46 5.58
CA ILE A 73 -19.15 -6.68 6.38
C ILE A 73 -20.16 -7.77 6.03
N ALA A 74 -21.39 -7.40 5.64
CA ALA A 74 -22.42 -8.34 5.21
C ALA A 74 -22.08 -9.08 3.89
N LYS A 75 -21.13 -8.55 3.10
CA LYS A 75 -20.63 -9.21 1.88
C LYS A 75 -19.53 -10.23 2.16
N SER A 76 -19.05 -10.32 3.41
CA SER A 76 -18.01 -11.26 3.79
C SER A 76 -18.54 -12.69 3.76
N PRO A 77 -17.83 -13.65 3.13
CA PRO A 77 -18.21 -15.05 3.17
C PRO A 77 -17.95 -15.68 4.54
N THR A 78 -17.08 -15.08 5.36
CA THR A 78 -16.73 -15.56 6.69
C THR A 78 -17.46 -14.76 7.76
N PRO A 79 -18.09 -15.41 8.76
CA PRO A 79 -18.77 -14.70 9.84
C PRO A 79 -17.81 -13.79 10.61
N ILE A 80 -18.17 -12.51 10.70
CA ILE A 80 -17.45 -11.54 11.52
C ILE A 80 -17.99 -11.61 12.96
N PRO A 81 -17.13 -11.52 14.00
CA PRO A 81 -17.59 -11.58 15.38
C PRO A 81 -18.60 -10.47 15.71
N ASN A 82 -19.51 -10.76 16.64
CA ASN A 82 -20.39 -9.73 17.20
C ASN A 82 -19.61 -8.95 18.27
N PHE A 83 -19.45 -7.65 18.05
CA PHE A 83 -18.76 -6.75 18.97
C PHE A 83 -19.74 -6.01 19.87
N ARG A 84 -19.29 -5.66 21.09
CA ARG A 84 -20.10 -4.91 22.07
C ARG A 84 -19.96 -3.40 21.95
N SER A 85 -18.89 -2.93 21.32
CA SER A 85 -18.60 -1.52 21.10
C SER A 85 -18.16 -1.27 19.66
N LEU A 86 -18.38 -0.05 19.17
CA LEU A 86 -17.88 0.40 17.87
C LEU A 86 -16.37 0.54 17.84
N LYS A 87 -15.74 0.76 19.01
CA LYS A 87 -14.28 0.71 19.15
C LYS A 87 -13.72 -0.66 18.78
N ASP A 88 -14.32 -1.74 19.29
CA ASP A 88 -13.89 -3.10 18.99
C ASP A 88 -14.08 -3.44 17.50
N VAL A 89 -15.19 -2.96 16.90
CA VAL A 89 -15.42 -3.08 15.45
C VAL A 89 -14.31 -2.38 14.67
N TYR A 90 -13.97 -1.14 15.05
CA TYR A 90 -12.92 -0.37 14.40
C TYR A 90 -11.57 -1.08 14.46
N VAL A 91 -11.15 -1.48 15.67
CA VAL A 91 -9.87 -2.19 15.88
C VAL A 91 -9.84 -3.48 15.07
N TYR A 92 -10.91 -4.26 15.10
CA TYR A 92 -11.00 -5.50 14.32
C TYR A 92 -10.84 -5.26 12.82
N LEU A 93 -11.57 -4.29 12.25
CA LEU A 93 -11.49 -3.97 10.82
C LEU A 93 -10.14 -3.35 10.42
N SER A 94 -9.41 -2.76 11.36
CA SER A 94 -8.06 -2.26 11.12
C SER A 94 -7.00 -3.36 11.14
N ASP A 95 -7.12 -4.34 12.05
CA ASP A 95 -6.11 -5.38 12.24
C ASP A 95 -6.36 -6.64 11.38
N HIS A 96 -7.61 -6.84 10.95
CA HIS A 96 -8.03 -8.04 10.22
C HIS A 96 -8.71 -7.67 8.88
N PRO A 97 -7.95 -7.66 7.77
CA PRO A 97 -8.55 -7.55 6.44
C PRO A 97 -9.56 -8.67 6.20
N ILE A 98 -10.80 -8.30 5.91
CA ILE A 98 -11.89 -9.24 5.65
C ILE A 98 -12.02 -9.50 4.16
N LEU A 99 -12.25 -10.75 3.78
CA LEU A 99 -12.58 -11.09 2.40
C LEU A 99 -13.99 -10.61 2.06
N ILE A 100 -14.16 -10.05 0.87
CA ILE A 100 -15.44 -9.63 0.29
C ILE A 100 -15.50 -10.02 -1.18
N ASP A 101 -16.65 -9.79 -1.83
CA ASP A 101 -16.84 -10.06 -3.26
C ASP A 101 -16.41 -11.48 -3.66
N GLU A 102 -16.97 -12.48 -2.97
CA GLU A 102 -16.66 -13.91 -3.19
C GLU A 102 -15.19 -14.27 -2.92
N GLY A 103 -14.52 -13.48 -2.07
CA GLY A 103 -13.11 -13.68 -1.73
C GLY A 103 -12.13 -13.14 -2.77
N ARG A 104 -12.59 -12.28 -3.69
CA ARG A 104 -11.72 -11.64 -4.70
C ARG A 104 -11.11 -10.33 -4.25
N LYS A 105 -11.67 -9.70 -3.22
CA LYS A 105 -11.12 -8.48 -2.62
C LYS A 105 -11.01 -8.61 -1.11
N THR A 106 -10.15 -7.81 -0.51
CA THR A 106 -10.16 -7.58 0.94
C THR A 106 -10.59 -6.16 1.26
N PHE A 107 -11.25 -5.99 2.40
CA PHE A 107 -11.57 -4.69 2.99
C PHE A 107 -10.94 -4.58 4.39
N SER A 108 -10.40 -3.41 4.71
CA SER A 108 -9.95 -3.05 6.06
C SER A 108 -10.06 -1.55 6.27
N LEU A 109 -9.78 -1.09 7.49
CA LEU A 109 -9.65 0.34 7.80
C LEU A 109 -8.18 0.69 8.03
N ASP A 110 -7.73 1.81 7.48
CA ASP A 110 -6.46 2.39 7.89
C ASP A 110 -6.53 2.77 9.38
N LYS A 111 -5.62 2.18 10.17
CA LYS A 111 -5.60 2.30 11.64
C LYS A 111 -5.41 3.72 12.16
N TRP A 112 -4.87 4.62 11.33
CA TRP A 112 -4.56 5.98 11.74
C TRP A 112 -5.67 6.96 11.40
N THR A 113 -6.39 6.71 10.31
CA THR A 113 -7.35 7.65 9.73
C THR A 113 -8.79 7.12 9.71
N GLY A 114 -9.00 5.81 9.86
CA GLY A 114 -10.32 5.16 9.69
C GLY A 114 -10.82 5.14 8.25
N LYS A 115 -9.98 5.53 7.28
CA LYS A 115 -10.33 5.51 5.87
C LYS A 115 -10.29 4.08 5.34
N LYS A 116 -11.13 3.80 4.33
CA LYS A 116 -11.27 2.46 3.76
C LYS A 116 -10.00 2.05 3.02
N CYS A 117 -9.54 0.83 3.24
CA CYS A 117 -8.49 0.20 2.46
C CYS A 117 -9.10 -0.96 1.67
N TYR A 118 -8.65 -1.15 0.43
CA TYR A 118 -9.05 -2.28 -0.40
C TYR A 118 -7.83 -2.99 -0.97
N PHE A 119 -7.95 -4.30 -1.14
CA PHE A 119 -6.98 -5.09 -1.89
C PHE A 119 -7.73 -5.85 -2.97
N LEU A 120 -7.40 -5.63 -4.23
CA LEU A 120 -7.93 -6.38 -5.37
C LEU A 120 -7.03 -7.59 -5.58
N GLY A 121 -7.52 -8.80 -5.28
CA GLY A 121 -6.75 -10.03 -5.51
C GLY A 121 -6.56 -10.29 -7.01
N ALA A 122 -5.62 -11.16 -7.39
CA ALA A 122 -5.33 -11.46 -8.79
C ALA A 122 -6.56 -11.91 -9.60
N ARG A 123 -7.51 -12.62 -8.96
CA ARG A 123 -8.81 -13.01 -9.55
C ARG A 123 -9.77 -11.85 -9.83
N ASP A 124 -9.50 -10.68 -9.28
CA ASP A 124 -10.25 -9.44 -9.53
C ASP A 124 -9.56 -8.53 -10.55
N LEU A 125 -8.36 -8.90 -11.00
CA LEU A 125 -7.59 -8.16 -11.99
C LEU A 125 -7.80 -8.69 -13.40
N ASN A 126 -7.62 -7.80 -14.37
CA ASN A 126 -7.53 -8.12 -15.78
C ASN A 126 -6.08 -8.45 -16.11
N ILE A 127 -5.81 -9.75 -16.32
CA ILE A 127 -4.51 -10.27 -16.70
C ILE A 127 -4.58 -10.73 -18.14
N THR A 128 -3.76 -10.17 -19.02
CA THR A 128 -3.73 -10.59 -20.43
C THR A 128 -3.32 -12.06 -20.54
N TRP A 129 -4.19 -12.86 -21.16
CA TRP A 129 -4.13 -14.32 -21.22
C TRP A 129 -4.15 -15.04 -19.87
N GLY A 130 -4.66 -14.41 -18.80
CA GLY A 130 -4.71 -15.00 -17.46
C GLY A 130 -5.46 -16.35 -17.38
N ASP A 131 -6.40 -16.58 -18.28
CA ASP A 131 -7.15 -17.85 -18.38
C ASP A 131 -6.52 -18.86 -19.36
N THR A 132 -5.33 -18.58 -19.88
CA THR A 132 -4.60 -19.43 -20.83
C THR A 132 -3.51 -20.22 -20.08
N PRO A 133 -3.71 -21.53 -19.82
CA PRO A 133 -2.82 -22.34 -18.96
C PRO A 133 -1.38 -22.48 -19.46
N GLU A 134 -1.14 -22.19 -20.73
CA GLU A 134 0.19 -22.14 -21.35
C GLU A 134 1.02 -20.98 -20.81
N TYR A 135 0.38 -19.87 -20.42
CA TYR A 135 1.04 -18.64 -20.00
C TYR A 135 0.91 -18.37 -18.49
N TRP A 136 -0.19 -18.81 -17.88
CA TRP A 136 -0.48 -18.56 -16.47
C TRP A 136 -0.90 -19.83 -15.75
N GLU A 137 -0.58 -19.88 -14.46
CA GLU A 137 -1.05 -20.88 -13.52
C GLU A 137 -1.77 -20.20 -12.38
N TRP A 138 -2.96 -20.68 -12.04
CA TRP A 138 -3.65 -20.27 -10.83
C TRP A 138 -3.30 -21.28 -9.73
N THR A 139 -2.67 -20.79 -8.67
CA THR A 139 -2.11 -21.64 -7.61
C THR A 139 -2.42 -21.04 -6.23
N SER A 140 -2.31 -21.85 -5.19
CA SER A 140 -2.48 -21.42 -3.81
C SER A 140 -1.11 -21.30 -3.13
N VAL A 141 -0.87 -20.17 -2.47
CA VAL A 141 0.38 -19.86 -1.78
C VAL A 141 0.06 -19.61 -0.31
N PRO A 142 0.69 -20.30 0.66
CA PRO A 142 0.34 -20.21 2.08
C PRO A 142 0.40 -18.81 2.67
N GLU A 143 1.30 -17.95 2.16
CA GLU A 143 1.44 -16.57 2.63
C GLU A 143 0.46 -15.60 1.94
N SER A 144 -0.38 -16.05 1.01
CA SER A 144 -1.37 -15.18 0.37
C SER A 144 -2.61 -15.03 1.25
N ARG A 145 -3.18 -13.82 1.23
CA ARG A 145 -4.51 -13.55 1.80
C ARG A 145 -5.66 -14.06 0.93
N PHE A 146 -5.39 -14.45 -0.32
CA PHE A 146 -6.38 -14.94 -1.27
C PHE A 146 -6.26 -16.46 -1.47
N PRO A 147 -7.37 -17.15 -1.81
CA PRO A 147 -7.32 -18.59 -2.09
C PRO A 147 -6.40 -18.96 -3.25
N GLU A 148 -6.35 -18.09 -4.26
CA GLU A 148 -5.56 -18.27 -5.49
C GLU A 148 -4.80 -16.99 -5.84
N VAL A 149 -3.58 -17.18 -6.35
CA VAL A 149 -2.71 -16.16 -6.94
C VAL A 149 -2.38 -16.57 -8.38
N ALA A 150 -1.97 -15.61 -9.21
CA ALA A 150 -1.59 -15.87 -10.59
C ALA A 150 -0.07 -15.98 -10.73
N GLN A 151 0.43 -17.15 -11.12
CA GLN A 151 1.84 -17.38 -11.43
C GLN A 151 2.06 -17.35 -12.94
N LEU A 152 2.97 -16.49 -13.38
CA LEU A 152 3.36 -16.36 -14.78
C LEU A 152 4.32 -17.49 -15.17
N LYS A 153 3.93 -18.31 -16.13
CA LYS A 153 4.80 -19.34 -16.71
C LYS A 153 5.75 -18.74 -17.73
N PHE A 154 5.23 -18.01 -18.72
CA PHE A 154 6.04 -17.47 -19.82
C PHE A 154 5.24 -16.48 -20.67
N VAL A 155 5.69 -15.22 -20.82
CA VAL A 155 5.15 -14.29 -21.82
C VAL A 155 6.21 -13.31 -22.33
N ARG A 156 5.96 -12.69 -23.49
CA ARG A 156 6.71 -11.51 -23.96
C ARG A 156 5.95 -10.20 -23.75
N TRP A 157 4.63 -10.28 -23.79
CA TRP A 157 3.70 -9.18 -23.56
C TRP A 157 3.06 -9.40 -22.20
N LEU A 158 3.36 -8.51 -21.25
CA LEU A 158 2.79 -8.56 -19.90
C LEU A 158 1.95 -7.31 -19.70
N GLN A 159 0.67 -7.48 -19.37
CA GLN A 159 -0.22 -6.37 -19.05
C GLN A 159 -1.19 -6.86 -17.97
N ILE A 160 -1.18 -6.15 -16.84
CA ILE A 160 -2.04 -6.41 -15.69
C ILE A 160 -2.66 -5.08 -15.30
N TRP A 161 -3.98 -5.06 -15.19
CA TRP A 161 -4.69 -3.88 -14.74
C TRP A 161 -5.91 -4.25 -13.91
N GLY A 162 -6.41 -3.31 -13.14
CA GLY A 162 -7.64 -3.44 -12.37
C GLY A 162 -8.39 -2.14 -12.33
N THR A 163 -9.67 -2.20 -11.96
CA THR A 163 -10.49 -1.00 -11.79
C THR A 163 -11.18 -0.98 -10.44
N ILE A 164 -11.36 0.22 -9.90
CA ILE A 164 -12.10 0.44 -8.67
C ILE A 164 -12.95 1.71 -8.80
N ARG A 165 -14.22 1.65 -8.36
CA ARG A 165 -15.06 2.85 -8.33
C ARG A 165 -14.64 3.76 -7.18
N ALA A 166 -14.47 5.05 -7.44
CA ALA A 166 -14.11 6.03 -6.42
C ALA A 166 -15.18 6.09 -5.31
N GLY A 167 -16.46 5.95 -5.64
CA GLY A 167 -17.56 5.96 -4.66
C GLY A 167 -17.56 4.82 -3.64
N ILE A 168 -16.78 3.74 -3.82
CA ILE A 168 -16.64 2.71 -2.78
C ILE A 168 -15.51 3.00 -1.79
N LEU A 169 -14.62 3.95 -2.12
CA LEU A 169 -13.55 4.44 -1.27
C LEU A 169 -14.07 5.54 -0.34
N SER A 170 -13.26 5.96 0.63
CA SER A 170 -13.59 7.15 1.42
C SER A 170 -13.47 8.41 0.55
N PRO A 171 -14.47 9.31 0.53
CA PRO A 171 -14.46 10.51 -0.32
C PRO A 171 -13.40 11.52 0.14
N LEU A 172 -13.05 12.44 -0.76
CA LEU A 172 -12.07 13.52 -0.53
C LEU A 172 -10.77 13.03 0.12
N THR A 173 -10.28 11.88 -0.33
CA THR A 173 -9.11 11.21 0.25
C THR A 173 -8.13 10.89 -0.87
N SER A 174 -6.85 11.19 -0.63
CA SER A 174 -5.77 10.75 -1.51
C SER A 174 -5.47 9.28 -1.24
N TYR A 175 -5.27 8.50 -2.29
CA TYR A 175 -4.90 7.09 -2.22
C TYR A 175 -3.63 6.83 -2.99
N THR A 176 -2.88 5.84 -2.54
CA THR A 176 -1.77 5.24 -3.28
C THR A 176 -2.10 3.77 -3.56
N ALA A 177 -1.85 3.35 -4.80
CA ALA A 177 -2.00 1.97 -5.23
C ALA A 177 -0.64 1.27 -5.29
N TYR A 178 -0.59 0.03 -4.80
CA TYR A 178 0.61 -0.80 -4.73
C TYR A 178 0.37 -2.14 -5.39
N PHE A 179 1.18 -2.50 -6.37
CA PHE A 179 1.21 -3.84 -6.94
C PHE A 179 1.96 -4.79 -6.00
N VAL A 180 1.32 -5.88 -5.60
CA VAL A 180 1.83 -6.83 -4.60
C VAL A 180 2.11 -8.18 -5.25
N TYR A 181 3.35 -8.64 -5.17
CA TYR A 181 3.82 -9.80 -5.93
C TYR A 181 5.04 -10.48 -5.28
N LYS A 182 5.39 -11.67 -5.77
CA LYS A 182 6.63 -12.39 -5.50
C LYS A 182 7.32 -12.73 -6.82
N LEU A 183 8.62 -12.98 -6.74
CA LEU A 183 9.39 -13.58 -7.82
C LEU A 183 9.80 -14.98 -7.39
N GLY A 184 9.41 -15.98 -8.18
CA GLY A 184 9.79 -17.38 -7.96
C GLY A 184 11.28 -17.63 -8.21
N ASP A 185 11.76 -18.79 -7.80
CA ASP A 185 13.16 -19.22 -8.02
C ASP A 185 13.50 -19.34 -9.52
N ASP A 186 12.49 -19.59 -10.35
CA ASP A 186 12.56 -19.65 -11.80
C ASP A 186 12.37 -18.28 -12.49
N SER A 187 12.27 -17.19 -11.70
CA SER A 187 12.00 -15.87 -12.24
C SER A 187 13.08 -15.38 -13.21
N TYR A 188 12.62 -14.73 -14.28
CA TYR A 188 13.50 -14.27 -15.35
C TYR A 188 12.90 -13.07 -16.09
N GLY A 189 13.77 -12.17 -16.54
CA GLY A 189 13.40 -11.00 -17.37
C GLY A 189 12.93 -9.76 -16.59
N PHE A 190 12.89 -9.81 -15.26
CA PHE A 190 12.45 -8.69 -14.40
C PHE A 190 13.59 -7.86 -13.81
N ASP A 191 14.81 -8.38 -13.84
CA ASP A 191 16.03 -7.73 -13.37
C ASP A 191 16.62 -6.78 -14.41
N THR A 192 16.40 -7.02 -15.70
CA THR A 192 17.00 -6.24 -16.79
C THR A 192 16.08 -5.20 -17.41
N ARG A 193 14.78 -5.24 -17.08
CA ARG A 193 13.75 -4.42 -17.71
C ARG A 193 12.84 -3.78 -16.68
N HIS A 194 12.37 -2.61 -17.05
CA HIS A 194 11.39 -1.85 -16.30
C HIS A 194 9.99 -2.06 -16.84
N MET A 195 9.00 -1.89 -15.98
CA MET A 195 7.59 -1.85 -16.33
C MET A 195 7.12 -0.40 -16.45
N GLU A 196 6.13 -0.17 -17.31
CA GLU A 196 5.31 1.04 -17.29
C GLU A 196 4.19 0.85 -16.26
N VAL A 197 4.04 1.80 -15.34
CA VAL A 197 3.00 1.80 -14.32
C VAL A 197 2.20 3.09 -14.36
N SER A 198 0.91 3.02 -14.11
CA SER A 198 0.06 4.21 -14.07
C SER A 198 -1.19 4.01 -13.21
N VAL A 199 -1.70 5.14 -12.73
CA VAL A 199 -3.00 5.26 -12.09
C VAL A 199 -3.73 6.44 -12.71
N GLY A 200 -5.00 6.26 -13.07
CA GLY A 200 -5.80 7.31 -13.73
C GLY A 200 -7.27 6.98 -13.79
N ILE A 201 -8.07 7.88 -14.37
CA ILE A 201 -9.50 7.62 -14.62
C ILE A 201 -9.62 6.72 -15.86
N SER A 202 -10.36 5.63 -15.72
CA SER A 202 -10.64 4.68 -16.80
C SER A 202 -11.23 5.37 -18.03
N GLY A 203 -10.66 5.10 -19.20
CA GLY A 203 -11.07 5.72 -20.46
C GLY A 203 -10.49 7.11 -20.72
N VAL A 204 -9.76 7.68 -19.76
CA VAL A 204 -8.97 8.90 -19.94
C VAL A 204 -7.50 8.50 -20.10
N GLU A 205 -6.79 9.11 -21.05
CA GLU A 205 -5.37 8.86 -21.22
C GLU A 205 -4.60 9.25 -19.95
N SER A 206 -3.85 8.30 -19.40
CA SER A 206 -3.08 8.53 -18.18
C SER A 206 -1.89 9.45 -18.47
N ALA A 207 -1.98 10.70 -18.03
CA ALA A 207 -0.89 11.67 -18.17
C ALA A 207 0.36 11.34 -17.32
N ASN A 208 0.26 10.37 -16.40
CA ASN A 208 1.27 10.05 -15.38
C ASN A 208 1.81 8.62 -15.50
N VAL A 209 2.10 8.15 -16.71
CA VAL A 209 2.84 6.88 -16.89
C VAL A 209 4.26 7.04 -16.35
N ARG A 210 4.67 6.12 -15.47
CA ARG A 210 5.99 6.09 -14.84
C ARG A 210 6.68 4.78 -15.13
N ILE A 211 8.00 4.79 -14.97
CA ILE A 211 8.84 3.62 -15.12
C ILE A 211 9.21 3.08 -13.75
N ALA A 212 9.03 1.77 -13.54
CA ALA A 212 9.30 1.08 -12.29
C ALA A 212 10.00 -0.26 -12.52
N PHE A 213 10.74 -0.77 -11.53
CA PHE A 213 11.38 -2.08 -11.62
C PHE A 213 10.70 -3.09 -10.70
N LEU A 214 10.63 -4.36 -11.11
CA LEU A 214 10.11 -5.45 -10.27
C LEU A 214 11.24 -6.23 -9.55
N HIS A 215 12.50 -5.88 -9.79
CA HIS A 215 13.63 -6.49 -9.09
C HIS A 215 14.33 -5.44 -8.22
N LEU A 216 14.76 -5.84 -7.01
CA LEU A 216 15.46 -4.95 -6.06
C LEU A 216 16.78 -4.42 -6.60
N ASN A 217 17.49 -5.25 -7.35
CA ASN A 217 18.79 -4.95 -7.93
C ASN A 217 18.66 -5.02 -9.46
N PRO A 218 18.06 -4.01 -10.12
CA PRO A 218 17.95 -4.03 -11.56
C PRO A 218 19.33 -3.94 -12.20
N GLN A 219 19.60 -4.82 -13.16
CA GLN A 219 20.81 -4.82 -13.97
C GLN A 219 20.59 -3.97 -15.21
N PHE A 220 21.51 -3.05 -15.48
CA PHE A 220 21.51 -2.32 -16.74
C PHE A 220 22.29 -3.11 -17.78
N ILE A 221 21.59 -3.67 -18.76
CA ILE A 221 22.24 -4.31 -19.92
C ILE A 221 22.18 -3.33 -21.10
N PRO A 222 23.34 -2.89 -21.63
CA PRO A 222 23.42 -2.12 -22.86
C PRO A 222 22.65 -2.80 -24.01
N VAL A 223 21.93 -2.02 -24.81
CA VAL A 223 21.01 -2.53 -25.85
C VAL A 223 21.73 -3.38 -26.91
N ASP A 224 23.01 -3.10 -27.14
CA ASP A 224 23.92 -3.79 -28.05
C ASP A 224 24.42 -5.14 -27.53
N MET A 225 24.30 -5.42 -26.22
CA MET A 225 24.67 -6.71 -25.62
C MET A 225 23.56 -7.77 -25.70
N TYR A 226 22.36 -7.41 -26.15
CA TYR A 226 21.29 -8.39 -26.37
C TYR A 226 21.61 -9.22 -27.61
N THR A 227 21.92 -10.50 -27.43
CA THR A 227 22.10 -11.47 -28.54
C THR A 227 20.82 -11.64 -29.37
N SER A 228 19.67 -11.28 -28.80
CA SER A 228 18.37 -11.18 -29.44
C SER A 228 17.52 -10.16 -28.67
N PRO A 229 16.71 -9.32 -29.34
CA PRO A 229 15.86 -8.33 -28.66
C PRO A 229 14.77 -8.98 -27.77
N TYR A 230 14.54 -10.29 -27.90
CA TYR A 230 13.46 -11.02 -27.24
C TYR A 230 13.90 -11.91 -26.07
N THR A 231 15.22 -12.08 -25.91
CA THR A 231 15.81 -12.93 -24.87
C THR A 231 16.98 -12.20 -24.24
N PRO A 232 16.89 -11.83 -22.95
CA PRO A 232 18.08 -11.46 -22.18
C PRO A 232 19.17 -12.54 -22.31
N PRO A 233 20.45 -12.21 -22.13
CA PRO A 233 21.49 -13.23 -22.06
C PRO A 233 21.27 -14.16 -20.85
N SER A 234 21.35 -15.48 -21.07
CA SER A 234 21.26 -16.53 -20.04
C SER A 234 22.20 -17.70 -20.39
N PRO A 235 22.92 -18.33 -19.45
CA PRO A 235 23.08 -17.91 -18.05
C PRO A 235 23.82 -16.58 -17.98
N TYR A 236 23.55 -15.79 -16.94
CA TYR A 236 24.37 -14.62 -16.61
C TYR A 236 25.77 -15.13 -16.23
N ILE A 237 26.63 -15.40 -17.20
CA ILE A 237 28.05 -15.69 -16.97
C ILE A 237 28.65 -14.42 -16.36
N GLY A 238 28.69 -14.39 -15.03
CA GLY A 238 29.55 -13.54 -14.20
C GLY A 238 29.81 -12.11 -14.68
N TYR A 239 28.85 -11.20 -14.57
CA TYR A 239 29.11 -9.75 -14.65
C TYR A 239 28.89 -9.01 -13.32
N CYS A 240 28.98 -9.75 -12.21
CA CYS A 240 29.37 -9.16 -10.93
C CYS A 240 30.88 -9.37 -10.77
N TRP A 241 31.67 -8.30 -10.94
CA TRP A 241 33.12 -8.23 -10.72
C TRP A 241 34.01 -9.17 -11.57
N VAL A 242 34.58 -8.63 -12.66
CA VAL A 242 35.94 -9.04 -13.09
C VAL A 242 36.95 -8.28 -12.23
N GLY A 243 37.11 -8.74 -10.98
CA GLY A 243 38.28 -8.38 -10.19
C GLY A 243 39.52 -9.07 -10.78
N PRO A 244 40.72 -8.48 -10.71
CA PRO A 244 41.93 -9.11 -11.21
C PRO A 244 42.21 -10.42 -10.45
N GLY A 245 42.09 -11.57 -11.16
CA GLY A 245 42.45 -12.89 -10.62
C GLY A 245 41.54 -14.08 -10.96
N TRP A 246 40.47 -13.92 -11.73
CA TRP A 246 39.63 -15.06 -12.15
C TRP A 246 40.22 -15.80 -13.37
N PRO A 247 40.42 -17.14 -13.30
CA PRO A 247 40.93 -17.91 -14.43
C PRO A 247 39.77 -18.40 -15.29
N GLY A 248 39.41 -17.65 -16.33
CA GLY A 248 38.46 -18.12 -17.33
C GLY A 248 37.90 -17.02 -18.22
N ILE A 249 38.38 -17.02 -19.46
CA ILE A 249 38.01 -16.18 -20.62
C ILE A 249 38.76 -14.84 -20.65
N ASP A 250 39.83 -14.81 -21.43
CA ASP A 250 40.47 -13.58 -21.94
C ASP A 250 39.51 -12.90 -22.93
N TYR A 251 38.52 -12.18 -22.42
CA TYR A 251 37.73 -11.25 -23.21
C TYR A 251 38.37 -9.87 -23.07
N ASP A 252 39.10 -9.44 -24.09
CA ASP A 252 39.57 -8.06 -24.20
C ASP A 252 38.36 -7.18 -24.56
N PRO A 253 37.87 -6.32 -23.65
CA PRO A 253 36.76 -5.44 -23.99
C PRO A 253 37.24 -4.43 -25.06
N PRO A 254 36.38 -4.01 -26.00
CA PRO A 254 36.73 -2.99 -26.98
C PRO A 254 37.25 -1.72 -26.27
N GLU A 255 38.34 -1.14 -26.77
CA GLU A 255 38.98 0.08 -26.23
C GLU A 255 38.04 1.31 -26.19
N ASP A 256 36.87 1.19 -26.83
CA ASP A 256 35.87 2.24 -26.98
C ASP A 256 34.79 2.21 -25.88
N VAL A 257 34.81 1.20 -24.99
CA VAL A 257 33.82 1.10 -23.91
C VAL A 257 34.32 1.85 -22.68
N ASP A 258 33.82 3.08 -22.54
CA ASP A 258 34.04 3.93 -21.38
C ASP A 258 33.39 3.32 -20.13
N TRP A 259 34.19 2.53 -19.39
CA TRP A 259 33.79 1.90 -18.13
C TRP A 259 33.77 2.84 -16.93
N ASP A 260 34.24 4.09 -17.07
CA ASP A 260 34.19 5.10 -16.00
C ASP A 260 32.77 5.67 -15.79
N HIS A 261 31.83 5.37 -16.71
CA HIS A 261 30.41 5.69 -16.59
C HIS A 261 29.57 4.57 -15.93
N HIS A 262 30.20 3.68 -15.15
CA HIS A 262 29.51 2.61 -14.44
C HIS A 262 28.33 3.18 -13.59
N PRO A 263 27.08 2.72 -13.79
CA PRO A 263 25.90 3.28 -13.13
C PRO A 263 25.74 2.79 -11.68
N SER A 264 26.82 2.36 -11.02
CA SER A 264 26.81 2.07 -9.58
C SER A 264 26.61 3.33 -8.74
N ASN A 265 26.73 4.52 -9.34
CA ASN A 265 26.41 5.81 -8.73
C ASN A 265 25.15 6.49 -9.30
N LEU A 266 24.41 5.87 -10.22
CA LEU A 266 23.02 6.28 -10.41
C LEU A 266 22.26 5.79 -9.18
N LYS A 267 22.08 6.67 -8.19
CA LYS A 267 20.88 6.61 -7.35
C LYS A 267 19.73 6.56 -8.33
N LEU A 268 19.16 5.37 -8.50
CA LEU A 268 18.00 5.20 -9.33
C LEU A 268 16.88 5.91 -8.58
N ASP A 269 16.60 7.17 -8.89
CA ASP A 269 15.41 7.90 -8.41
C ASP A 269 14.10 7.27 -8.95
N LYS A 270 14.17 6.05 -9.48
CA LYS A 270 13.03 5.29 -9.98
C LYS A 270 12.55 4.32 -8.89
N PRO A 271 11.23 4.15 -8.73
CA PRO A 271 10.68 3.27 -7.72
C PRO A 271 11.15 1.83 -7.95
N VAL A 272 11.84 1.31 -6.95
CA VAL A 272 12.17 -0.11 -6.75
C VAL A 272 11.15 -0.71 -5.77
N PRO A 273 10.92 -2.03 -5.81
CA PRO A 273 9.94 -2.62 -4.91
C PRO A 273 10.46 -2.62 -3.48
N LYS A 274 9.54 -2.63 -2.52
CA LYS A 274 9.84 -2.81 -1.10
C LYS A 274 9.41 -4.19 -0.65
N LEU A 275 10.27 -4.89 0.08
CA LEU A 275 9.89 -6.15 0.73
C LEU A 275 9.05 -5.85 1.97
N ARG A 276 7.91 -6.53 2.08
CA ARG A 276 6.98 -6.45 3.21
C ARG A 276 7.29 -7.51 4.26
N ASP A 277 6.76 -7.32 5.46
CA ASP A 277 6.92 -8.25 6.58
C ASP A 277 6.22 -9.60 6.34
N ASP A 278 5.22 -9.63 5.44
CA ASP A 278 4.52 -10.85 4.98
C ASP A 278 5.26 -11.60 3.86
N GLY A 279 6.46 -11.15 3.48
CA GLY A 279 7.31 -11.78 2.47
C GLY A 279 6.91 -11.46 1.02
N TRP A 280 5.92 -10.60 0.79
CA TRP A 280 5.58 -10.09 -0.54
C TRP A 280 6.36 -8.81 -0.87
N PHE A 281 6.63 -8.57 -2.15
CA PHE A 281 7.07 -7.27 -2.63
C PHE A 281 5.87 -6.36 -2.87
N GLU A 282 6.00 -5.07 -2.56
CA GLU A 282 5.09 -4.01 -2.99
C GLU A 282 5.81 -3.02 -3.91
N LEU A 283 5.18 -2.65 -5.02
CA LEU A 283 5.63 -1.60 -5.93
C LEU A 283 4.54 -0.54 -6.07
N GLU A 284 4.88 0.73 -5.83
CA GLU A 284 3.96 1.84 -6.03
C GLU A 284 3.61 2.02 -7.52
N LEU A 285 2.31 1.99 -7.83
CA LEU A 285 1.78 2.27 -9.17
C LEU A 285 1.51 3.77 -9.38
N GLY A 286 1.12 4.46 -8.31
CA GLY A 286 0.85 5.89 -8.31
C GLY A 286 -0.27 6.28 -7.35
N ASN A 287 -0.61 7.58 -7.37
CA ASN A 287 -1.58 8.19 -6.47
C ASN A 287 -2.76 8.77 -7.23
N PHE A 288 -3.92 8.83 -6.58
CA PHE A 288 -5.14 9.47 -7.08
C PHE A 288 -5.96 10.07 -5.95
N PHE A 289 -6.94 10.91 -6.28
CA PHE A 289 -7.80 11.59 -5.31
C PHE A 289 -9.27 11.31 -5.61
N THR A 290 -10.05 10.96 -4.59
CA THR A 290 -11.46 10.56 -4.73
C THR A 290 -12.39 11.77 -4.57
N GLU A 291 -12.37 12.68 -5.54
CA GLU A 291 -13.25 13.87 -5.55
C GLU A 291 -14.65 13.55 -6.08
N ASN A 292 -14.73 12.76 -7.15
CA ASN A 292 -15.98 12.37 -7.79
C ASN A 292 -16.26 10.88 -7.56
N GLU A 293 -17.43 10.56 -6.99
CA GLU A 293 -17.81 9.19 -6.66
C GLU A 293 -18.10 8.33 -7.91
N ASP A 294 -18.47 8.98 -9.02
CA ASP A 294 -18.76 8.31 -10.29
C ASP A 294 -17.50 7.89 -11.07
N ASP A 295 -16.33 8.38 -10.66
CA ASP A 295 -15.07 8.03 -11.32
C ASP A 295 -14.77 6.54 -11.16
N CYS A 296 -14.31 5.92 -12.25
CA CYS A 296 -13.74 4.58 -12.23
C CYS A 296 -12.23 4.73 -12.37
N ILE A 297 -11.48 4.33 -11.35
CA ILE A 297 -10.03 4.46 -11.31
C ILE A 297 -9.40 3.19 -11.89
N GLU A 298 -8.56 3.34 -12.89
CA GLU A 298 -7.76 2.28 -13.49
C GLU A 298 -6.34 2.27 -12.89
N LEU A 299 -5.89 1.08 -12.50
CA LEU A 299 -4.58 0.79 -11.91
C LEU A 299 -3.86 -0.17 -12.85
N ARG A 300 -2.66 0.17 -13.34
CA ARG A 300 -2.04 -0.55 -14.45
C ARG A 300 -0.55 -0.75 -14.25
N MET A 301 -0.08 -1.94 -14.64
CA MET A 301 1.33 -2.28 -14.82
C MET A 301 1.48 -3.08 -16.12
N GLU A 302 2.42 -2.67 -16.97
CA GLU A 302 2.64 -3.33 -18.24
C GLU A 302 4.07 -3.27 -18.76
N ASP A 303 4.43 -4.29 -19.52
CA ASP A 303 5.54 -4.28 -20.45
C ASP A 303 5.11 -4.98 -21.74
N VAL A 304 4.72 -4.14 -22.70
CA VAL A 304 4.21 -4.54 -24.01
C VAL A 304 5.16 -4.15 -25.15
N LYS A 305 6.17 -3.34 -24.85
CA LYS A 305 7.06 -2.71 -25.84
C LYS A 305 8.39 -3.43 -25.97
N THR A 306 8.87 -4.10 -24.92
CA THR A 306 10.23 -4.68 -24.93
C THR A 306 10.31 -5.97 -25.74
N GLY A 307 9.22 -6.76 -25.80
CA GLY A 307 9.22 -8.11 -26.36
C GLY A 307 10.09 -9.10 -25.59
N CYS A 308 10.64 -8.71 -24.44
CA CYS A 308 11.49 -9.56 -23.61
C CYS A 308 10.64 -10.63 -22.91
N THR A 309 11.17 -11.85 -22.93
CA THR A 309 10.59 -13.00 -22.26
C THR A 309 10.61 -12.82 -20.74
N LYS A 310 9.50 -13.17 -20.09
CA LYS A 310 9.28 -13.08 -18.64
C LYS A 310 8.64 -14.35 -18.11
N GLN A 311 9.07 -14.78 -16.93
CA GLN A 311 8.52 -15.94 -16.22
C GLN A 311 8.73 -15.81 -14.71
N GLY A 312 7.99 -16.58 -13.92
CA GLY A 312 8.15 -16.69 -12.47
C GLY A 312 7.61 -15.51 -11.67
N LEU A 313 6.79 -14.62 -12.26
CA LEU A 313 6.05 -13.59 -11.52
C LEU A 313 4.84 -14.21 -10.83
N ILE A 314 4.73 -14.05 -9.51
CA ILE A 314 3.58 -14.51 -8.73
C ILE A 314 2.81 -13.27 -8.26
N VAL A 315 1.59 -13.09 -8.72
CA VAL A 315 0.78 -11.88 -8.46
C VAL A 315 -0.22 -12.17 -7.36
N GLU A 316 -0.12 -11.45 -6.24
CA GLU A 316 -1.17 -11.44 -5.23
C GLU A 316 -2.29 -10.48 -5.63
N GLY A 317 -1.93 -9.27 -6.07
CA GLY A 317 -2.89 -8.30 -6.60
C GLY A 317 -2.46 -6.84 -6.43
N ILE A 318 -3.44 -5.95 -6.21
CA ILE A 318 -3.20 -4.50 -6.02
C ILE A 318 -3.84 -4.02 -4.71
N GLU A 319 -3.02 -3.46 -3.81
CA GLU A 319 -3.45 -2.87 -2.54
C GLU A 319 -3.62 -1.35 -2.69
N ILE A 320 -4.73 -0.81 -2.18
CA ILE A 320 -5.14 0.58 -2.29
C ILE A 320 -5.32 1.12 -0.86
N ARG A 321 -4.44 2.06 -0.48
CA ARG A 321 -4.38 2.61 0.88
C ARG A 321 -4.45 4.14 0.85
N PRO A 322 -5.08 4.78 1.84
CA PRO A 322 -5.08 6.23 1.96
C PRO A 322 -3.65 6.74 2.14
N THR A 323 -3.30 7.81 1.44
CA THR A 323 -2.03 8.50 1.60
C THR A 323 -2.13 9.41 2.82
N ILE A 324 -1.28 9.18 3.82
CA ILE A 324 -1.17 10.08 4.98
C ILE A 324 -0.31 11.27 4.53
N ALA A 325 -0.90 12.47 4.51
CA ALA A 325 -0.22 13.72 4.17
C ALA A 325 0.62 14.26 5.34
#